data_AF-A0AAP3EGH6-F1
#
_entry.id   AF-A0AAP3EGH6-F1
#
_cell.length_a   1.000
_cell.length_b   1.000
_cell.length_c   1.000
_cell.angle_alpha   90.00
_cell.angle_beta   90.00
_cell.angle_gamma   90.00
#
_symmetry.space_group_name_H-M   'P 1'
#
loop_
_entity.id
_entity.type
_entity.pdbx_description
1 polymer ?
#
loop_
_entity_poly.entity_id
_entity_poly.type
_entity_poly.pdbx_seq_one_letter_code
_entity_poly.pdbx_strand_id
1 'polypeptide(L)'
;MPSKSVLPPTSTPAPTAQYGGVQFQQAIDFFRQKLNMPTQAWDDLWGGMHSRAFVVAGAQKAELLTDLRQSVDRAISDGMSLNEFKKQFKTIVAKHGWDHTGNADWRAQIIYDTNMRQSYNAGRWDQLQQFPYWQYKHGHSATPRQDHLRWHDMVLPASSPWWTTHFPQNGWGCTCSVRGMTEGQLKRQGLSVNQLPADESYEWVNPKTGEVLTVPKGIDPGFDYSPGQTHLGQQLSDKAMAQWRAIKNDAWEPLTAGNWRTAGRPELLPLHPNTVALADRVSTQTELQALATQVLGGADTVWQSGPYPVYVNAASLAKHIDIARAPLLPLLPEVLTQPDEVWASFERHKGTGKIELRWRIIRMVNAGKYKGQLVVAQVAKGVLEAWTFIPVKQITYVNNQRSGMLVYVAEDDAKENADKKD
;
A
#
# COMPACT_ATOMS: atom_id res chain seq x y z
N MET A 1 -33.62 51.02 52.28
CA MET A 1 -33.67 51.07 50.79
C MET A 1 -32.34 50.56 50.25
N PRO A 2 -32.33 49.79 49.15
CA PRO A 2 -31.35 48.72 48.94
C PRO A 2 -30.05 49.16 48.24
N SER A 3 -29.02 48.36 48.53
CA SER A 3 -27.67 48.33 47.96
C SER A 3 -27.67 48.32 46.42
N LYS A 4 -26.93 49.24 45.80
CA LYS A 4 -26.54 49.18 44.38
C LYS A 4 -25.20 48.48 44.28
N SER A 5 -25.25 47.21 43.87
CA SER A 5 -24.11 46.39 43.43
C SER A 5 -23.43 47.03 42.22
N VAL A 6 -22.14 47.34 42.35
CA VAL A 6 -21.24 47.69 41.23
C VAL A 6 -20.67 46.38 40.67
N LEU A 7 -21.00 46.05 39.43
CA LEU A 7 -20.35 44.95 38.70
C LEU A 7 -19.09 45.46 37.98
N PRO A 8 -17.95 44.76 38.04
CA PRO A 8 -16.76 45.13 37.28
C PRO A 8 -16.92 44.75 35.79
N PRO A 9 -16.22 45.45 34.87
CA PRO A 9 -16.25 45.10 33.46
C PRO A 9 -15.50 43.80 33.22
N THR A 10 -16.23 42.72 32.91
CA THR A 10 -15.64 41.49 32.40
C THR A 10 -15.41 41.63 30.89
N SER A 11 -14.24 42.12 30.50
CA SER A 11 -13.77 41.96 29.12
C SER A 11 -13.24 40.54 28.95
N THR A 12 -14.09 39.63 28.50
CA THR A 12 -13.66 38.32 28.00
C THR A 12 -12.76 38.56 26.78
N PRO A 13 -11.50 38.10 26.75
CA PRO A 13 -10.70 38.19 25.55
C PRO A 13 -11.40 37.39 24.44
N ALA A 14 -11.53 37.99 23.26
CA ALA A 14 -12.07 37.32 22.09
C ALA A 14 -11.30 36.00 21.88
N PRO A 15 -11.98 34.89 21.56
CA PRO A 15 -11.29 33.63 21.30
C PRO A 15 -10.31 33.85 20.15
N THR A 16 -9.02 33.73 20.46
CA THR A 16 -7.98 33.62 19.44
C THR A 16 -8.29 32.39 18.62
N ALA A 17 -8.78 32.60 17.40
CA ALA A 17 -8.93 31.54 16.41
C ALA A 17 -7.54 30.94 16.15
N GLN A 18 -7.29 29.74 16.68
CA GLN A 18 -6.21 28.91 16.17
C GLN A 18 -6.62 28.45 14.78
N TYR A 19 -6.05 29.08 13.75
CA TYR A 19 -6.09 28.57 12.38
C TYR A 19 -5.18 27.35 12.25
N GLY A 20 -5.49 26.27 12.98
CA GLY A 20 -5.03 24.95 12.62
C GLY A 20 -5.84 24.50 11.41
N GLY A 21 -5.20 24.40 10.24
CA GLY A 21 -5.86 23.86 9.05
C GLY A 21 -6.53 22.54 9.38
N VAL A 22 -7.78 22.33 8.93
CA VAL A 22 -8.47 21.05 9.11
C VAL A 22 -7.62 19.98 8.43
N GLN A 23 -7.00 19.10 9.23
CA GLN A 23 -6.21 18.00 8.71
C GLN A 23 -7.07 17.10 7.83
N PHE A 24 -6.59 16.79 6.62
CA PHE A 24 -7.31 15.87 5.74
C PHE A 24 -6.98 14.43 6.11
N GLN A 25 -7.68 13.92 7.13
CA GLN A 25 -7.38 12.63 7.75
C GLN A 25 -7.33 11.47 6.75
N GLN A 26 -8.25 11.39 5.78
CA GLN A 26 -8.25 10.32 4.78
C GLN A 26 -6.98 10.31 3.91
N ALA A 27 -6.41 11.48 3.61
CA ALA A 27 -5.15 11.58 2.88
C ALA A 27 -3.95 11.16 3.73
N ILE A 28 -3.96 11.56 5.01
CA ILE A 28 -2.94 11.16 6.00
C ILE A 28 -2.97 9.64 6.18
N ASP A 29 -4.14 9.05 6.37
CA ASP A 29 -4.32 7.61 6.57
C ASP A 29 -3.86 6.81 5.35
N PHE A 30 -4.21 7.26 4.14
CA PHE A 30 -3.71 6.64 2.92
C PHE A 30 -2.18 6.63 2.86
N PHE A 31 -1.54 7.78 3.14
CA PHE A 31 -0.08 7.89 3.09
C PHE A 31 0.59 7.02 4.15
N ARG A 32 0.11 7.09 5.39
CA ARG A 32 0.67 6.36 6.53
C ARG A 32 0.49 4.85 6.41
N GLN A 33 -0.48 4.38 5.62
CA GLN A 33 -0.68 2.95 5.36
C GLN A 33 0.36 2.33 4.42
N LYS A 34 1.23 3.10 3.78
CA LYS A 34 2.24 2.56 2.86
C LYS A 34 3.43 1.94 3.59
N LEU A 35 4.05 0.92 2.99
CA LEU A 35 5.31 0.32 3.44
C LEU A 35 6.49 0.97 2.71
N ASN A 36 7.61 1.23 3.39
CA ASN A 36 8.82 1.68 2.71
C ASN A 36 9.41 0.53 1.90
N MET A 37 9.63 0.73 0.60
CA MET A 37 10.31 -0.23 -0.25
C MET A 37 11.42 0.45 -1.06
N PRO A 38 12.64 -0.09 -1.07
CA PRO A 38 13.71 0.44 -1.91
C PRO A 38 13.46 0.10 -3.38
N THR A 39 13.63 1.11 -4.24
CA THR A 39 13.60 0.94 -5.69
C THR A 39 14.77 1.71 -6.33
N GLN A 40 15.26 1.21 -7.46
CA GLN A 40 16.24 1.90 -8.31
C GLN A 40 15.56 2.95 -9.18
N ALA A 41 14.48 2.55 -9.84
CA ALA A 41 13.72 3.38 -10.74
C ALA A 41 12.29 3.59 -10.23
N TRP A 42 11.58 4.55 -10.84
CA TRP A 42 10.21 4.83 -10.46
C TRP A 42 9.25 3.73 -10.95
N ASP A 43 9.59 3.08 -12.06
CA ASP A 43 8.84 2.02 -12.74
C ASP A 43 9.22 0.60 -12.25
N ASP A 44 10.04 0.49 -11.21
CA ASP A 44 10.24 -0.78 -10.48
C ASP A 44 8.95 -1.27 -9.83
N LEU A 45 8.07 -0.33 -9.47
CA LEU A 45 6.69 -0.56 -9.10
C LEU A 45 5.79 0.17 -10.11
N TRP A 46 4.65 -0.41 -10.45
CA TRP A 46 3.77 0.15 -11.48
C TRP A 46 2.40 0.54 -10.94
N GLY A 47 1.92 1.72 -11.34
CA GLY A 47 0.57 2.20 -11.10
C GLY A 47 0.08 2.00 -9.65
N GLY A 48 -0.99 1.24 -9.50
CA GLY A 48 -1.64 1.00 -8.21
C GLY A 48 -0.76 0.35 -7.13
N MET A 49 0.41 -0.22 -7.46
CA MET A 49 1.36 -0.69 -6.44
C MET A 49 1.80 0.45 -5.49
N HIS A 50 1.88 1.68 -6.00
CA HIS A 50 2.19 2.87 -5.20
C HIS A 50 1.13 3.21 -4.15
N SER A 51 -0.06 2.57 -4.17
CA SER A 51 -1.06 2.70 -3.10
C SER A 51 -0.66 1.95 -1.82
N ARG A 52 0.28 1.01 -1.91
CA ARG A 52 0.75 0.16 -0.79
C ARG A 52 2.22 0.37 -0.44
N ALA A 53 3.02 0.93 -1.34
CA ALA A 53 4.44 1.19 -1.11
C ALA A 53 4.80 2.67 -1.24
N PHE A 54 5.60 3.16 -0.28
CA PHE A 54 6.32 4.42 -0.38
C PHE A 54 7.70 4.12 -0.94
N VAL A 55 8.01 4.76 -2.07
CA VAL A 55 9.27 4.57 -2.79
C VAL A 55 9.80 5.92 -3.23
N VAL A 56 11.12 6.03 -3.30
CA VAL A 56 11.82 7.14 -3.95
C VAL A 56 12.91 6.50 -4.79
N ALA A 57 12.84 6.68 -6.11
CA ALA A 57 13.80 6.08 -7.04
C ALA A 57 15.25 6.37 -6.60
N GLY A 58 16.10 5.36 -6.56
CA GLY A 58 17.51 5.45 -6.17
C GLY A 58 17.76 5.60 -4.66
N ALA A 59 16.73 5.75 -3.82
CA ALA A 59 16.87 5.79 -2.38
C ALA A 59 16.82 4.35 -1.81
N GLN A 60 17.97 3.68 -1.81
CA GLN A 60 18.04 2.26 -1.41
C GLN A 60 18.21 2.05 0.10
N LYS A 61 18.75 3.04 0.82
CA LYS A 61 19.00 2.93 2.27
C LYS A 61 17.68 3.06 3.03
N ALA A 62 17.42 2.13 3.95
CA ALA A 62 16.19 2.13 4.75
C ALA A 62 16.02 3.41 5.58
N GLU A 63 17.11 3.91 6.20
CA GLU A 63 17.08 5.15 6.99
C GLU A 63 16.81 6.39 6.12
N LEU A 64 17.39 6.46 4.93
CA LEU A 64 17.12 7.53 3.96
C LEU A 64 15.64 7.55 3.56
N LEU A 65 15.08 6.40 3.18
CA LEU A 65 13.65 6.30 2.85
C LEU A 65 12.76 6.68 4.02
N THR A 66 13.16 6.33 5.24
CA THR A 66 12.43 6.64 6.46
C THR A 66 12.41 8.15 6.70
N ASP A 67 13.55 8.82 6.63
CA ASP A 67 13.64 10.27 6.78
C ASP A 67 12.86 11.01 5.66
N LEU A 68 12.94 10.53 4.41
CA LEU A 68 12.16 11.10 3.29
C LEU A 68 10.66 10.92 3.52
N ARG A 69 10.22 9.72 3.93
CA ARG A 69 8.81 9.47 4.25
C ARG A 69 8.32 10.36 5.37
N GLN A 70 9.09 10.52 6.44
CA GLN A 70 8.74 11.42 7.56
C GLN A 70 8.62 12.88 7.10
N SER A 71 9.49 13.32 6.19
CA SER A 71 9.39 14.66 5.61
C SER A 71 8.10 14.83 4.79
N VAL A 72 7.70 13.82 4.02
CA VAL A 72 6.44 13.84 3.25
C VAL A 72 5.23 13.73 4.18
N ASP A 73 5.29 12.91 5.23
CA ASP A 73 4.22 12.79 6.24
C ASP A 73 3.91 14.16 6.84
N ARG A 74 4.94 14.89 7.30
CA ARG A 74 4.78 16.25 7.83
C ARG A 74 4.24 17.24 6.79
N ALA A 75 4.59 17.08 5.51
CA ALA A 75 3.98 17.88 4.45
C ALA A 75 2.47 17.66 4.34
N ILE A 76 2.02 16.40 4.46
CA ILE A 76 0.61 16.04 4.37
C ILE A 76 -0.14 16.40 5.67
N SER A 77 0.44 16.11 6.83
CA SER A 77 -0.24 16.26 8.13
C SER A 77 -0.19 17.67 8.70
N ASP A 78 0.92 18.37 8.51
CA ASP A 78 1.20 19.65 9.17
C ASP A 78 1.16 20.82 8.19
N GLY A 79 1.03 20.54 6.88
CA GLY A 79 0.99 21.57 5.84
C GLY A 79 2.35 22.21 5.53
N MET A 80 3.45 21.47 5.71
CA MET A 80 4.81 21.94 5.34
C MET A 80 4.83 22.45 3.89
N SER A 81 5.34 23.67 3.68
CA SER A 81 5.44 24.25 2.34
C SER A 81 6.51 23.56 1.48
N LEU A 82 6.41 23.70 0.14
CA LEU A 82 7.41 23.17 -0.79
C LEU A 82 8.83 23.73 -0.51
N ASN A 83 8.95 25.00 -0.11
CA ASN A 83 10.24 25.60 0.17
C ASN A 83 10.88 25.03 1.45
N GLU A 84 10.07 24.74 2.47
CA GLU A 84 10.54 24.04 3.68
C GLU A 84 10.91 22.59 3.35
N PHE A 85 10.09 21.90 2.56
CA PHE A 85 10.38 20.55 2.11
C PHE A 85 11.69 20.48 1.31
N LYS A 86 11.96 21.44 0.40
CA LYS A 86 13.23 21.52 -0.34
C LYS A 86 14.44 21.65 0.58
N LYS A 87 14.35 22.47 1.64
CA LYS A 87 15.42 22.61 2.65
C LYS A 87 15.62 21.31 3.43
N GLN A 88 14.53 20.69 3.87
CA GLN A 88 14.56 19.41 4.59
C GLN A 88 15.14 18.29 3.72
N PHE A 89 14.73 18.22 2.45
CA PHE A 89 15.24 17.27 1.47
C PHE A 89 16.77 17.37 1.33
N LYS A 90 17.31 18.57 1.11
CA LYS A 90 18.76 18.80 1.02
C LYS A 90 19.50 18.36 2.30
N THR A 91 18.90 18.59 3.47
CA THR A 91 19.44 18.15 4.76
C THR A 91 19.49 16.63 4.88
N ILE A 92 18.40 15.94 4.48
CA ILE A 92 18.32 14.47 4.49
C ILE A 92 19.32 13.87 3.50
N VAL A 93 19.40 14.41 2.28
CA VAL A 93 20.37 13.99 1.26
C VAL A 93 21.80 14.06 1.79
N ALA A 94 22.17 15.20 2.39
CA ALA A 94 23.50 15.41 2.96
C ALA A 94 23.79 14.44 4.12
N LYS A 95 22.82 14.24 5.04
CA LYS A 95 22.93 13.32 6.17
C LYS A 95 23.26 11.89 5.74
N HIS A 96 22.63 11.42 4.66
CA HIS A 96 22.79 10.03 4.19
C HIS A 96 23.87 9.85 3.12
N GLY A 97 24.52 10.94 2.71
CA GLY A 97 25.47 10.96 1.60
C GLY A 97 24.86 10.43 0.31
N TRP A 98 23.59 10.75 0.04
CA TRP A 98 22.87 10.19 -1.11
C TRP A 98 23.19 10.97 -2.38
N ASP A 99 23.88 10.32 -3.33
CA ASP A 99 24.04 10.86 -4.67
C ASP A 99 22.78 10.56 -5.51
N HIS A 100 22.07 11.60 -5.90
CA HIS A 100 20.80 11.49 -6.62
C HIS A 100 20.86 12.15 -7.99
N THR A 101 20.06 11.65 -8.91
CA THR A 101 19.98 12.24 -10.26
C THR A 101 19.15 13.52 -10.28
N GLY A 102 19.57 14.46 -11.13
CA GLY A 102 18.88 15.73 -11.38
C GLY A 102 19.10 16.80 -10.30
N ASN A 103 18.59 18.00 -10.56
CA ASN A 103 18.66 19.12 -9.61
C ASN A 103 17.86 18.80 -8.33
N ALA A 104 18.44 19.09 -7.16
CA ALA A 104 17.84 18.78 -5.86
C ALA A 104 16.47 19.46 -5.64
N ASP A 105 16.30 20.70 -6.05
CA ASP A 105 15.02 21.42 -5.89
C ASP A 105 13.94 20.86 -6.82
N TRP A 106 14.30 20.51 -8.05
CA TRP A 106 13.40 19.83 -8.98
C TRP A 106 12.98 18.46 -8.43
N ARG A 107 13.93 17.65 -7.95
CA ARG A 107 13.67 16.32 -7.40
C ARG A 107 12.78 16.38 -6.16
N ALA A 108 13.10 17.28 -5.23
CA ALA A 108 12.28 17.51 -4.05
C ALA A 108 10.85 17.93 -4.42
N GLN A 109 10.69 18.77 -5.45
CA GLN A 109 9.38 19.17 -5.93
C GLN A 109 8.58 18.00 -6.52
N ILE A 110 9.19 17.13 -7.32
CA ILE A 110 8.51 15.94 -7.85
C ILE A 110 8.05 15.01 -6.72
N ILE A 111 8.92 14.74 -5.73
CA ILE A 111 8.58 13.90 -4.58
C ILE A 111 7.42 14.52 -3.78
N TYR A 112 7.50 15.82 -3.51
CA TYR A 112 6.48 16.57 -2.79
C TYR A 112 5.15 16.56 -3.54
N ASP A 113 5.11 17.10 -4.75
CA ASP A 113 3.87 17.30 -5.52
C ASP A 113 3.16 15.97 -5.77
N THR A 114 3.89 14.93 -6.17
CA THR A 114 3.29 13.62 -6.46
C THR A 114 2.72 12.99 -5.19
N ASN A 115 3.46 12.93 -4.08
CA ASN A 115 2.94 12.31 -2.86
C ASN A 115 1.77 13.10 -2.25
N MET A 116 1.85 14.43 -2.25
CA MET A 116 0.77 15.29 -1.76
C MET A 116 -0.52 15.08 -2.55
N ARG A 117 -0.44 15.08 -3.89
CA ARG A 117 -1.60 14.95 -4.76
C ARG A 117 -2.18 13.55 -4.76
N GLN A 118 -1.34 12.52 -4.83
CA GLN A 118 -1.77 11.13 -4.75
C GLN A 118 -2.51 10.85 -3.43
N SER A 119 -1.98 11.37 -2.31
CA SER A 119 -2.60 11.22 -1.00
C SER A 119 -3.92 12.00 -0.88
N TYR A 120 -3.94 13.25 -1.35
CA TYR A 120 -5.17 14.04 -1.42
C TYR A 120 -6.24 13.34 -2.27
N ASN A 121 -5.89 12.82 -3.44
CA ASN A 121 -6.83 12.17 -4.34
C ASN A 121 -7.35 10.84 -3.79
N ALA A 122 -6.52 10.07 -3.10
CA ALA A 122 -6.96 8.87 -2.39
C ALA A 122 -7.97 9.21 -1.27
N GLY A 123 -7.68 10.24 -0.46
CA GLY A 123 -8.64 10.69 0.54
C GLY A 123 -9.90 11.28 -0.08
N ARG A 124 -9.77 11.95 -1.22
CA ARG A 124 -10.90 12.56 -1.93
C ARG A 124 -11.83 11.49 -2.48
N TRP A 125 -11.29 10.40 -3.01
CA TRP A 125 -12.07 9.23 -3.42
C TRP A 125 -12.96 8.73 -2.28
N ASP A 126 -12.41 8.58 -1.07
CA ASP A 126 -13.17 8.12 0.10
C ASP A 126 -14.35 9.06 0.43
N GLN A 127 -14.08 10.37 0.47
CA GLN A 127 -15.13 11.38 0.67
C GLN A 127 -16.19 11.38 -0.44
N LEU A 128 -15.82 11.01 -1.66
CA LEU A 128 -16.69 11.05 -2.83
C LEU A 128 -17.70 9.90 -2.88
N GLN A 129 -17.51 8.84 -2.09
CA GLN A 129 -18.41 7.67 -2.07
C GLN A 129 -19.86 8.02 -1.69
N GLN A 130 -20.06 9.12 -0.97
CA GLN A 130 -21.40 9.60 -0.60
C GLN A 130 -22.12 10.39 -1.71
N PHE A 131 -21.46 10.68 -2.83
CA PHE A 131 -22.02 11.48 -3.92
C PHE A 131 -22.36 10.59 -5.12
N PRO A 132 -23.59 10.71 -5.69
CA PRO A 132 -24.01 9.88 -6.82
C PRO A 132 -23.31 10.24 -8.14
N TYR A 133 -22.88 11.49 -8.30
CA TYR A 133 -22.22 11.98 -9.51
C TYR A 133 -20.91 12.66 -9.16
N TRP A 134 -19.92 12.51 -10.02
CA TRP A 134 -18.61 13.13 -9.88
C TRP A 134 -18.34 14.02 -11.09
N GLN A 135 -17.75 15.18 -10.84
CA GLN A 135 -17.39 16.16 -11.84
C GLN A 135 -15.87 16.30 -11.92
N TYR A 136 -15.31 16.12 -13.12
CA TYR A 136 -13.89 16.34 -13.37
C TYR A 136 -13.60 17.84 -13.48
N LYS A 137 -12.58 18.31 -12.76
CA LYS A 137 -12.14 19.71 -12.81
C LYS A 137 -10.68 19.78 -13.17
N HIS A 138 -10.41 20.32 -14.36
CA HIS A 138 -9.04 20.71 -14.73
C HIS A 138 -8.45 21.66 -13.68
N GLY A 139 -7.16 21.55 -13.41
CA GLY A 139 -6.46 22.43 -12.50
C GLY A 139 -5.88 23.67 -13.17
N HIS A 140 -5.15 24.50 -12.44
CA HIS A 140 -4.62 25.79 -12.92
C HIS A 140 -3.22 25.68 -13.56
N SER A 141 -2.93 24.57 -14.25
CA SER A 141 -1.65 24.43 -14.96
C SER A 141 -1.51 25.54 -16.01
N ALA A 142 -0.35 26.20 -16.05
CA ALA A 142 -0.04 27.21 -17.07
C ALA A 142 0.00 26.59 -18.49
N THR A 143 0.37 25.31 -18.57
CA THR A 143 0.39 24.50 -19.80
C THR A 143 -0.49 23.27 -19.60
N PRO A 144 -1.83 23.40 -19.68
CA PRO A 144 -2.73 22.28 -19.46
C PRO A 144 -2.66 21.26 -20.62
N ARG A 145 -2.79 19.97 -20.31
CA ARG A 145 -2.97 18.93 -21.33
C ARG A 145 -4.34 19.12 -21.99
N GLN A 146 -4.39 19.10 -23.33
CA GLN A 146 -5.63 19.40 -24.07
C GLN A 146 -6.76 18.42 -23.75
N ASP A 147 -6.46 17.14 -23.56
CA ASP A 147 -7.46 16.15 -23.14
C ASP A 147 -8.06 16.49 -21.77
N HIS A 148 -7.28 17.04 -20.84
CA HIS A 148 -7.79 17.43 -19.51
C HIS A 148 -8.71 18.65 -19.58
N LEU A 149 -8.49 19.55 -20.54
CA LEU A 149 -9.42 20.65 -20.83
C LEU A 149 -10.73 20.12 -21.42
N ARG A 150 -10.66 19.14 -22.33
CA ARG A 150 -11.85 18.48 -22.90
C ARG A 150 -12.70 17.80 -21.84
N TRP A 151 -12.07 17.24 -20.80
CA TRP A 151 -12.78 16.62 -19.68
C TRP A 151 -13.28 17.62 -18.63
N HIS A 152 -12.97 18.91 -18.73
CA HIS A 152 -13.40 19.88 -17.72
C HIS A 152 -14.92 19.99 -17.64
N ASP A 153 -15.42 20.00 -16.41
CA ASP A 153 -16.86 20.01 -16.09
C ASP A 153 -17.63 18.78 -16.57
N MET A 154 -16.95 17.75 -17.06
CA MET A 154 -17.58 16.47 -17.35
C MET A 154 -18.09 15.84 -16.06
N VAL A 155 -19.40 15.57 -16.03
CA VAL A 155 -20.13 14.91 -14.95
C VAL A 155 -20.44 13.48 -15.35
N LEU A 156 -19.94 12.52 -14.60
CA LEU A 156 -20.27 11.10 -14.78
C LEU A 156 -20.82 10.51 -13.47
N PRO A 157 -21.61 9.43 -13.52
CA PRO A 157 -21.97 8.67 -12.32
C PRO A 157 -20.72 8.22 -11.57
N ALA A 158 -20.80 8.14 -10.23
CA ALA A 158 -19.71 7.66 -9.39
C ALA A 158 -19.26 6.23 -9.73
N SER A 159 -20.20 5.40 -10.23
CA SER A 159 -19.96 4.02 -10.68
C SER A 159 -19.35 3.91 -12.08
N SER A 160 -19.11 5.02 -12.78
CA SER A 160 -18.57 5.00 -14.13
C SER A 160 -17.18 4.35 -14.14
N PRO A 161 -16.91 3.38 -15.04
CA PRO A 161 -15.59 2.75 -15.14
C PRO A 161 -14.48 3.74 -15.52
N TRP A 162 -14.85 4.90 -16.10
CA TRP A 162 -13.94 5.99 -16.45
C TRP A 162 -13.03 6.42 -15.30
N TRP A 163 -13.59 6.47 -14.08
CA TRP A 163 -12.85 6.87 -12.89
C TRP A 163 -11.76 5.89 -12.48
N THR A 164 -11.76 4.67 -13.02
CA THR A 164 -10.71 3.69 -12.71
C THR A 164 -9.34 4.16 -13.21
N THR A 165 -9.31 4.79 -14.38
CA THR A 165 -8.06 5.25 -15.00
C THR A 165 -7.95 6.78 -14.98
N HIS A 166 -9.06 7.53 -15.07
CA HIS A 166 -9.03 8.98 -15.24
C HIS A 166 -9.20 9.79 -13.94
N PHE A 167 -9.26 9.13 -12.78
CA PHE A 167 -9.28 9.83 -11.50
C PHE A 167 -7.88 10.42 -11.21
N PRO A 168 -7.74 11.74 -11.01
CA PRO A 168 -6.46 12.39 -10.78
C PRO A 168 -5.59 11.70 -9.71
N GLN A 169 -4.26 11.72 -9.82
CA GLN A 169 -3.44 12.54 -10.70
C GLN A 169 -3.14 11.81 -12.02
N ASN A 170 -3.53 12.37 -13.18
CA ASN A 170 -3.42 11.69 -14.49
C ASN A 170 -2.03 11.83 -15.16
N GLY A 171 -0.98 12.11 -14.38
CA GLY A 171 0.37 12.32 -14.90
C GLY A 171 1.20 13.32 -14.10
N TRP A 172 2.48 13.42 -14.42
CA TRP A 172 3.40 14.30 -13.72
C TRP A 172 2.93 15.76 -13.79
N GLY A 173 2.96 16.45 -12.65
CA GLY A 173 2.51 17.84 -12.53
C GLY A 173 1.01 18.08 -12.73
N CYS A 174 0.19 17.04 -12.99
CA CYS A 174 -1.26 17.21 -13.10
C CYS A 174 -1.86 17.75 -11.79
N THR A 175 -2.65 18.81 -11.88
CA THR A 175 -3.30 19.46 -10.73
C THR A 175 -4.83 19.38 -10.78
N CYS A 176 -5.37 18.49 -11.62
CA CYS A 176 -6.80 18.26 -11.75
C CYS A 176 -7.38 17.67 -10.46
N SER A 177 -8.70 17.79 -10.30
CA SER A 177 -9.43 17.32 -9.11
C SER A 177 -10.81 16.81 -9.48
N VAL A 178 -11.47 16.15 -8.52
CA VAL A 178 -12.84 15.63 -8.69
C VAL A 178 -13.76 16.20 -7.61
N ARG A 179 -14.92 16.68 -8.04
CA ARG A 179 -15.97 17.23 -7.16
C ARG A 179 -17.17 16.29 -7.10
N GLY A 180 -17.68 16.07 -5.90
CA GLY A 180 -18.91 15.31 -5.69
C GLY A 180 -20.12 16.19 -5.95
N MET A 181 -21.10 15.65 -6.65
CA MET A 181 -22.30 16.35 -7.09
C MET A 181 -23.54 15.55 -6.73
N THR A 182 -24.52 16.21 -6.14
CA THR A 182 -25.88 15.69 -5.96
C THR A 182 -26.75 16.08 -7.15
N GLU A 183 -27.86 15.37 -7.36
CA GLU A 183 -28.81 15.72 -8.43
C GLU A 183 -29.33 17.16 -8.31
N GLY A 184 -29.59 17.63 -7.07
CA GLY A 184 -29.98 19.01 -6.82
C GLY A 184 -28.89 20.03 -7.16
N GLN A 185 -27.61 19.69 -6.98
CA GLN A 185 -26.49 20.54 -7.43
C GLN A 185 -26.41 20.61 -8.95
N LEU A 186 -26.59 19.48 -9.64
CA LEU A 186 -26.63 19.46 -11.11
C LEU A 186 -27.74 20.37 -11.64
N LYS A 187 -28.97 20.24 -11.13
CA LYS A 187 -30.11 21.08 -11.51
C LYS A 187 -29.85 22.57 -11.27
N ARG A 188 -29.33 22.94 -10.08
CA ARG A 188 -29.03 24.34 -9.74
C ARG A 188 -27.93 24.97 -10.59
N GLN A 189 -26.98 24.16 -11.05
CA GLN A 189 -25.85 24.64 -11.86
C GLN A 189 -26.08 24.49 -13.36
N GLY A 190 -27.26 23.99 -13.78
CA GLY A 190 -27.56 23.73 -15.19
C GLY A 190 -26.68 22.65 -15.83
N LEU A 191 -26.14 21.74 -15.01
CA LEU A 191 -25.29 20.64 -15.47
C LEU A 191 -26.12 19.38 -15.73
N SER A 192 -25.73 18.62 -16.74
CA SER A 192 -26.31 17.30 -17.06
C SER A 192 -25.24 16.22 -16.93
N VAL A 193 -25.66 14.99 -16.66
CA VAL A 193 -24.76 13.82 -16.72
C VAL A 193 -24.33 13.61 -18.18
N ASN A 194 -23.03 13.58 -18.42
CA ASN A 194 -22.45 13.36 -19.74
C ASN A 194 -22.53 11.89 -20.14
N GLN A 195 -22.51 11.63 -21.45
CA GLN A 195 -22.21 10.31 -21.97
C GLN A 195 -20.74 9.99 -21.71
N LEU A 196 -20.42 8.69 -21.57
CA LEU A 196 -19.05 8.24 -21.43
C LEU A 196 -18.25 8.70 -22.66
N PRO A 197 -17.11 9.40 -22.49
CA PRO A 197 -16.29 9.80 -23.62
C PRO A 197 -15.72 8.57 -24.32
N ALA A 198 -15.66 8.63 -25.66
CA ALA A 198 -14.96 7.64 -26.46
C ALA A 198 -13.45 7.94 -26.41
N ASP A 199 -12.83 7.67 -25.27
CA ASP A 199 -11.39 7.92 -25.11
C ASP A 199 -10.58 6.88 -25.88
N GLU A 200 -9.66 7.39 -26.68
CA GLU A 200 -8.67 6.57 -27.38
C GLU A 200 -7.61 6.06 -26.39
N SER A 201 -6.95 4.96 -26.76
CA SER A 201 -5.73 4.49 -26.10
C SER A 201 -4.59 4.40 -27.09
N TYR A 202 -3.37 4.35 -26.57
CA TYR A 202 -2.17 4.09 -27.36
C TYR A 202 -1.33 3.00 -26.69
N GLU A 203 -0.56 2.29 -27.50
CA GLU A 203 0.43 1.34 -27.00
C GLU A 203 1.67 2.09 -26.56
N TRP A 204 2.07 1.89 -25.31
CA TRP A 204 3.31 2.39 -24.75
C TRP A 204 4.23 1.20 -24.45
N VAL A 205 5.46 1.26 -24.95
CA VAL A 205 6.46 0.23 -24.69
C VAL A 205 7.28 0.65 -23.48
N ASN A 206 7.29 -0.18 -22.44
CA ASN A 206 8.14 0.01 -21.29
C ASN A 206 9.61 -0.09 -21.74
N PRO A 207 10.41 0.99 -21.63
CA PRO A 207 11.78 1.01 -22.15
C PRO A 207 12.72 0.07 -21.39
N LYS A 208 12.36 -0.31 -20.16
CA LYS A 208 13.16 -1.18 -19.29
C LYS A 208 12.84 -2.66 -19.52
N THR A 209 11.56 -3.01 -19.64
CA THR A 209 11.11 -4.41 -19.73
C THR A 209 10.77 -4.86 -21.15
N GLY A 210 10.53 -3.92 -22.07
CA GLY A 210 9.99 -4.20 -23.40
C GLY A 210 8.50 -4.55 -23.41
N GLU A 211 7.83 -4.51 -22.24
CA GLU A 211 6.41 -4.79 -22.11
C GLU A 211 5.57 -3.73 -22.83
N VAL A 212 4.57 -4.17 -23.59
CA VAL A 212 3.63 -3.27 -24.27
C VAL A 212 2.39 -3.09 -23.41
N LEU A 213 2.11 -1.85 -23.01
CA LEU A 213 0.98 -1.47 -22.17
C LEU A 213 0.01 -0.58 -22.96
N THR A 214 -1.29 -0.83 -22.81
CA THR A 214 -2.34 0.02 -23.37
C THR A 214 -2.66 1.16 -22.41
N VAL A 215 -2.31 2.38 -22.76
CA VAL A 215 -2.48 3.57 -21.91
C VAL A 215 -3.57 4.48 -22.51
N PRO A 216 -4.54 4.97 -21.71
CA PRO A 216 -5.52 5.93 -22.21
C PRO A 216 -4.87 7.24 -22.63
N LYS A 217 -5.34 7.81 -23.73
CA LYS A 217 -4.86 9.11 -24.22
C LYS A 217 -5.13 10.20 -23.21
N GLY A 218 -4.16 11.10 -23.03
CA GLY A 218 -4.22 12.15 -22.01
C GLY A 218 -3.79 11.70 -20.62
N ILE A 219 -3.41 10.44 -20.41
CA ILE A 219 -2.83 9.94 -19.17
C ILE A 219 -1.37 9.54 -19.40
N ASP A 220 -0.48 9.95 -18.50
CA ASP A 220 0.92 9.52 -18.55
C ASP A 220 1.02 8.05 -18.09
N PRO A 221 1.89 7.21 -18.70
CA PRO A 221 2.07 5.81 -18.30
C PRO A 221 2.40 5.68 -16.80
N GLY A 222 1.70 4.77 -16.11
CA GLY A 222 1.87 4.55 -14.67
C GLY A 222 1.00 5.44 -13.79
N PHE A 223 0.21 6.35 -14.38
CA PHE A 223 -0.81 7.15 -13.68
C PHE A 223 -2.25 6.75 -14.06
N ASP A 224 -2.40 5.70 -14.86
CA ASP A 224 -3.64 5.10 -15.33
C ASP A 224 -4.35 4.25 -14.24
N TYR A 225 -4.44 4.78 -13.03
CA TYR A 225 -5.12 4.15 -11.90
C TYR A 225 -5.69 5.18 -10.92
N SER A 226 -6.79 4.82 -10.25
CA SER A 226 -7.32 5.59 -9.12
C SER A 226 -6.60 5.22 -7.80
N PRO A 227 -5.97 6.18 -7.11
CA PRO A 227 -5.25 5.92 -5.85
C PRO A 227 -6.19 5.46 -4.73
N GLY A 228 -7.39 6.05 -4.68
CA GLY A 228 -8.41 5.68 -3.70
C GLY A 228 -9.03 4.32 -3.99
N GLN A 229 -9.31 4.00 -5.26
CA GLN A 229 -9.82 2.68 -5.65
C GLN A 229 -8.82 1.57 -5.37
N THR A 230 -7.56 1.76 -5.74
CA THR A 230 -6.52 0.76 -5.51
C THR A 230 -6.23 0.56 -4.02
N HIS A 231 -6.44 1.59 -3.20
CA HIS A 231 -6.31 1.50 -1.75
C HIS A 231 -7.52 0.86 -1.03
N LEU A 232 -8.73 1.34 -1.32
CA LEU A 232 -9.95 0.96 -0.60
C LEU A 232 -10.72 -0.16 -1.29
N GLY A 233 -10.56 -0.31 -2.60
CA GLY A 233 -11.45 -1.08 -3.46
C GLY A 233 -12.71 -0.31 -3.83
N GLN A 234 -13.33 -0.68 -4.95
CA GLN A 234 -14.70 -0.27 -5.26
C GLN A 234 -15.68 -0.89 -4.28
N GLN A 235 -16.73 -0.15 -3.93
CA GLN A 235 -17.86 -0.69 -3.20
C GLN A 235 -18.66 -1.60 -4.13
N LEU A 236 -18.77 -2.87 -3.76
CA LEU A 236 -19.60 -3.85 -4.45
C LEU A 236 -20.82 -4.18 -3.59
N SER A 237 -21.91 -4.62 -4.24
CA SER A 237 -23.07 -5.12 -3.51
C SER A 237 -22.72 -6.36 -2.70
N ASP A 238 -23.47 -6.62 -1.61
CA ASP A 238 -23.25 -7.81 -0.77
C ASP A 238 -23.28 -9.11 -1.56
N LYS A 239 -24.18 -9.20 -2.55
CA LYS A 239 -24.28 -10.35 -3.46
C LYS A 239 -23.01 -10.52 -4.30
N ALA A 240 -22.49 -9.44 -4.88
CA ALA A 240 -21.26 -9.48 -5.66
C ALA A 240 -20.06 -9.85 -4.77
N MET A 241 -19.97 -9.29 -3.56
CA MET A 241 -18.92 -9.65 -2.60
C MET A 241 -19.01 -11.11 -2.15
N ALA A 242 -20.21 -11.65 -1.95
CA ALA A 242 -20.40 -13.06 -1.62
C ALA A 242 -19.92 -13.99 -2.73
N GLN A 243 -20.18 -13.63 -4.00
CA GLN A 243 -19.67 -14.37 -5.16
C GLN A 243 -18.13 -14.38 -5.19
N TRP A 244 -17.49 -13.22 -5.00
CA TRP A 244 -16.02 -13.15 -4.93
C TRP A 244 -15.44 -13.97 -3.78
N ARG A 245 -16.08 -13.95 -2.59
CA ARG A 245 -15.68 -14.78 -1.45
C ARG A 245 -15.76 -16.28 -1.75
N ALA A 246 -16.72 -16.72 -2.57
CA ALA A 246 -16.86 -18.12 -2.96
C ALA A 246 -15.73 -18.60 -3.90
N ILE A 247 -15.17 -17.69 -4.71
CA ILE A 247 -14.08 -17.97 -5.67
C ILE A 247 -12.71 -18.09 -4.97
N LYS A 248 -12.61 -17.71 -3.68
CA LYS A 248 -11.43 -17.84 -2.79
C LYS A 248 -10.12 -17.38 -3.44
N ASN A 249 -9.31 -18.33 -3.92
CA ASN A 249 -7.93 -18.10 -4.38
C ASN A 249 -7.85 -17.45 -5.76
N ASP A 250 -8.88 -17.57 -6.60
CA ASP A 250 -8.87 -16.98 -7.94
C ASP A 250 -9.43 -15.55 -7.97
N ALA A 251 -9.79 -15.00 -6.80
CA ALA A 251 -10.24 -13.61 -6.65
C ALA A 251 -9.10 -12.58 -6.77
N TRP A 252 -7.84 -13.03 -6.66
CA TRP A 252 -6.65 -12.17 -6.66
C TRP A 252 -5.74 -12.52 -7.83
N GLU A 253 -5.24 -11.50 -8.51
CA GLU A 253 -4.24 -11.66 -9.56
C GLU A 253 -2.91 -11.00 -9.13
N PRO A 254 -1.77 -11.66 -9.34
CA PRO A 254 -0.46 -11.06 -9.08
C PRO A 254 -0.18 -9.96 -10.10
N LEU A 255 0.32 -8.82 -9.64
CA LEU A 255 0.79 -7.72 -10.48
C LEU A 255 2.32 -7.72 -10.62
N THR A 256 3.02 -8.40 -9.72
CA THR A 256 4.48 -8.45 -9.71
C THR A 256 4.95 -9.67 -10.46
N ALA A 257 5.76 -9.47 -11.48
CA ALA A 257 6.36 -10.56 -12.24
C ALA A 257 7.38 -11.33 -11.39
N GLY A 258 7.68 -12.57 -11.83
CA GLY A 258 8.72 -13.40 -11.26
C GLY A 258 8.22 -14.48 -10.30
N ASN A 259 9.09 -15.47 -10.09
CA ASN A 259 8.92 -16.58 -9.17
C ASN A 259 10.29 -17.20 -8.85
N TRP A 260 10.30 -18.26 -8.05
CA TRP A 260 11.51 -18.98 -7.69
C TRP A 260 12.38 -19.41 -8.88
N ARG A 261 11.78 -19.80 -10.02
CA ARG A 261 12.52 -20.21 -11.22
C ARG A 261 13.24 -19.03 -11.86
N THR A 262 12.52 -17.91 -12.07
CA THR A 262 13.10 -16.71 -12.69
C THR A 262 14.13 -16.04 -11.78
N ALA A 263 14.04 -16.27 -10.46
CA ALA A 263 15.02 -15.82 -9.48
C ALA A 263 16.19 -16.80 -9.29
N GLY A 264 16.28 -17.88 -10.09
CA GLY A 264 17.38 -18.85 -10.04
C GLY A 264 17.44 -19.65 -8.74
N ARG A 265 16.31 -19.85 -8.07
CA ARG A 265 16.23 -20.55 -6.79
C ARG A 265 16.00 -22.06 -7.01
N PRO A 266 16.49 -22.92 -6.11
CA PRO A 266 16.29 -24.36 -6.24
C PRO A 266 14.82 -24.74 -6.01
N GLU A 267 14.38 -25.84 -6.61
CA GLU A 267 13.03 -26.37 -6.37
C GLU A 267 12.85 -26.87 -4.92
N LEU A 268 13.92 -27.47 -4.39
CA LEU A 268 14.04 -27.96 -3.02
C LEU A 268 14.72 -26.91 -2.14
N LEU A 269 14.04 -26.48 -1.08
CA LEU A 269 14.64 -25.68 -0.01
C LEU A 269 15.24 -26.61 1.07
N PRO A 270 16.29 -26.18 1.80
CA PRO A 270 16.90 -26.97 2.87
C PRO A 270 15.88 -27.36 3.94
N LEU A 271 15.77 -28.66 4.25
CA LEU A 271 14.84 -29.13 5.28
C LEU A 271 15.53 -29.17 6.65
N HIS A 272 15.09 -28.31 7.57
CA HIS A 272 15.66 -28.20 8.91
C HIS A 272 15.05 -29.22 9.90
N PRO A 273 15.81 -29.73 10.88
CA PRO A 273 15.26 -30.55 11.95
C PRO A 273 14.36 -29.72 12.86
N ASN A 274 13.25 -30.30 13.33
CA ASN A 274 12.43 -29.65 14.34
C ASN A 274 13.09 -29.74 15.72
N THR A 275 13.41 -28.60 16.31
CA THR A 275 13.98 -28.49 17.67
C THR A 275 12.95 -28.01 18.71
N VAL A 276 11.76 -27.62 18.26
CA VAL A 276 10.72 -27.03 19.10
C VAL A 276 9.65 -28.07 19.43
N ALA A 277 9.28 -28.14 20.71
CA ALA A 277 8.17 -28.97 21.17
C ALA A 277 6.84 -28.44 20.60
N LEU A 278 6.03 -29.34 20.04
CA LEU A 278 4.70 -29.00 19.56
C LEU A 278 3.73 -28.83 20.73
N ALA A 279 2.74 -27.96 20.58
CA ALA A 279 1.72 -27.74 21.58
C ALA A 279 0.66 -28.85 21.57
N ASP A 280 -0.07 -28.97 22.66
CA ASP A 280 -1.26 -29.80 22.72
C ASP A 280 -2.36 -29.30 21.79
N ARG A 281 -3.31 -30.19 21.49
CA ARG A 281 -4.49 -29.79 20.72
C ARG A 281 -5.38 -28.89 21.56
N VAL A 282 -5.90 -27.85 20.92
CA VAL A 282 -6.94 -26.99 21.46
C VAL A 282 -8.26 -27.25 20.71
N SER A 283 -9.38 -26.94 21.35
CA SER A 283 -10.72 -27.18 20.81
C SER A 283 -11.51 -25.91 20.58
N THR A 284 -11.11 -24.79 21.19
CA THR A 284 -11.83 -23.52 21.10
C THR A 284 -10.97 -22.40 20.54
N GLN A 285 -11.63 -21.38 19.98
CA GLN A 285 -10.96 -20.18 19.50
C GLN A 285 -10.26 -19.41 20.63
N THR A 286 -10.85 -19.42 21.83
CA THR A 286 -10.28 -18.79 23.03
C THR A 286 -8.98 -19.47 23.44
N GLU A 287 -8.94 -20.80 23.44
CA GLU A 287 -7.71 -21.57 23.71
C GLU A 287 -6.65 -21.33 22.63
N LEU A 288 -7.04 -21.26 21.35
CA LEU A 288 -6.12 -20.93 20.26
C LEU A 288 -5.52 -19.53 20.45
N GLN A 289 -6.33 -18.53 20.82
CA GLN A 289 -5.83 -17.18 21.09
C GLN A 289 -4.92 -17.16 22.33
N ALA A 290 -5.23 -17.91 23.38
CA ALA A 290 -4.39 -18.04 24.56
C ALA A 290 -3.03 -18.68 24.21
N LEU A 291 -3.05 -19.76 23.42
CA LEU A 291 -1.82 -20.39 22.90
C LEU A 291 -1.02 -19.41 22.03
N ALA A 292 -1.68 -18.66 21.15
CA ALA A 292 -1.01 -17.64 20.35
C ALA A 292 -0.33 -16.61 21.27
N THR A 293 -1.06 -16.07 22.25
CA THR A 293 -0.54 -15.10 23.22
C THR A 293 0.68 -15.64 23.97
N GLN A 294 0.63 -16.91 24.38
CA GLN A 294 1.75 -17.60 25.03
C GLN A 294 2.96 -17.71 24.08
N VAL A 295 2.75 -18.12 22.83
CA VAL A 295 3.81 -18.25 21.81
C VAL A 295 4.43 -16.89 21.48
N LEU A 296 3.64 -15.82 21.40
CA LEU A 296 4.15 -14.48 21.15
C LEU A 296 4.83 -13.86 22.39
N GLY A 297 4.60 -14.41 23.58
CA GLY A 297 5.03 -13.81 24.86
C GLY A 297 4.20 -12.59 25.28
N GLY A 298 3.03 -12.36 24.66
CA GLY A 298 2.20 -11.18 24.85
C GLY A 298 1.03 -11.11 23.87
N ALA A 299 0.21 -10.05 23.98
CA ALA A 299 -0.92 -9.83 23.07
C ALA A 299 -0.48 -9.51 21.63
N ASP A 300 0.68 -8.85 21.53
CA ASP A 300 1.35 -8.53 20.28
C ASP A 300 2.87 -8.49 20.48
N THR A 301 3.59 -8.58 19.37
CA THR A 301 5.06 -8.47 19.34
C THR A 301 5.53 -8.15 17.92
N VAL A 302 6.79 -7.78 17.79
CA VAL A 302 7.45 -7.50 16.51
C VAL A 302 8.67 -8.40 16.38
N TRP A 303 8.77 -9.11 15.25
CA TRP A 303 9.95 -9.89 14.91
C TRP A 303 10.62 -9.35 13.65
N GLN A 304 11.95 -9.46 13.61
CA GLN A 304 12.72 -9.15 12.43
C GLN A 304 12.68 -10.37 11.49
N SER A 305 12.13 -10.20 10.28
CA SER A 305 12.07 -11.25 9.26
C SER A 305 12.85 -10.81 8.01
N GLY A 306 14.09 -11.27 7.91
CA GLY A 306 15.06 -10.71 6.97
C GLY A 306 15.25 -9.21 7.23
N PRO A 307 15.17 -8.33 6.22
CA PRO A 307 15.38 -6.90 6.41
C PRO A 307 14.17 -6.14 6.99
N TYR A 308 13.02 -6.79 7.21
CA TYR A 308 11.78 -6.09 7.57
C TYR A 308 11.21 -6.54 8.93
N PRO A 309 10.76 -5.59 9.76
CA PRO A 309 10.01 -5.91 10.97
C PRO A 309 8.59 -6.37 10.60
N VAL A 310 8.14 -7.44 11.24
CA VAL A 310 6.82 -8.04 11.10
C VAL A 310 6.12 -7.98 12.45
N TYR A 311 5.06 -7.20 12.50
CA TYR A 311 4.14 -7.11 13.63
C TYR A 311 3.20 -8.31 13.64
N VAL A 312 2.94 -8.87 14.82
CA VAL A 312 2.06 -10.02 14.98
C VAL A 312 1.17 -9.78 16.18
N ASN A 313 -0.14 -9.87 15.97
CA ASN A 313 -1.14 -9.77 17.03
C ASN A 313 -1.82 -11.12 17.25
N ALA A 314 -1.81 -11.61 18.48
CA ALA A 314 -2.32 -12.94 18.82
C ALA A 314 -3.81 -13.11 18.46
N ALA A 315 -4.64 -12.09 18.70
CA ALA A 315 -6.06 -12.14 18.40
C ALA A 315 -6.35 -12.08 16.89
N SER A 316 -5.60 -11.27 16.15
CA SER A 316 -5.65 -11.19 14.69
C SER A 316 -5.27 -12.54 14.09
N LEU A 317 -4.10 -13.06 14.47
CA LEU A 317 -3.56 -14.32 13.98
C LEU A 317 -4.50 -15.50 14.26
N ALA A 318 -5.01 -15.62 15.49
CA ALA A 318 -5.90 -16.71 15.86
C ALA A 318 -7.16 -16.77 14.98
N LYS A 319 -7.75 -15.62 14.61
CA LYS A 319 -8.97 -15.57 13.78
C LYS A 319 -8.77 -16.13 12.37
N HIS A 320 -7.53 -16.27 11.93
CA HIS A 320 -7.16 -16.66 10.58
C HIS A 320 -6.37 -17.97 10.52
N ILE A 321 -6.23 -18.66 11.65
CA ILE A 321 -5.65 -20.00 11.74
C ILE A 321 -6.78 -21.01 11.98
N ASP A 322 -6.74 -22.11 11.24
CA ASP A 322 -7.58 -23.28 11.51
C ASP A 322 -7.14 -23.92 12.84
N ILE A 323 -8.08 -24.11 13.78
CA ILE A 323 -7.84 -24.72 15.10
C ILE A 323 -7.07 -26.04 15.00
N ALA A 324 -7.28 -26.84 13.95
CA ALA A 324 -6.55 -28.09 13.74
C ALA A 324 -5.03 -27.93 13.58
N ARG A 325 -4.56 -26.69 13.34
CA ARG A 325 -3.15 -26.33 13.18
C ARG A 325 -2.52 -25.78 14.47
N ALA A 326 -3.29 -25.58 15.53
CA ALA A 326 -2.82 -25.04 16.80
C ALA A 326 -1.55 -25.74 17.35
N PRO A 327 -1.39 -27.09 17.26
CA PRO A 327 -0.18 -27.76 17.74
C PRO A 327 1.13 -27.27 17.13
N LEU A 328 1.08 -26.69 15.93
CA LEU A 328 2.25 -26.22 15.18
C LEU A 328 2.57 -24.75 15.45
N LEU A 329 1.71 -24.04 16.19
CA LEU A 329 1.89 -22.62 16.47
C LEU A 329 3.20 -22.29 17.21
N PRO A 330 3.76 -23.13 18.11
CA PRO A 330 5.07 -22.89 18.71
C PRO A 330 6.22 -22.74 17.72
N LEU A 331 6.04 -23.17 16.47
CA LEU A 331 7.04 -23.00 15.42
C LEU A 331 7.05 -21.59 14.78
N LEU A 332 6.01 -20.79 15.02
CA LEU A 332 5.84 -19.45 14.45
C LEU A 332 7.07 -18.54 14.65
N PRO A 333 7.71 -18.45 15.84
CA PRO A 333 8.87 -17.59 16.03
C PRO A 333 10.05 -18.00 15.13
N GLU A 334 10.21 -19.31 14.87
CA GLU A 334 11.30 -19.84 14.06
C GLU A 334 11.18 -19.41 12.59
N VAL A 335 9.99 -19.53 11.99
CA VAL A 335 9.74 -19.07 10.61
C VAL A 335 9.87 -17.56 10.45
N LEU A 336 9.51 -16.78 11.49
CA LEU A 336 9.62 -15.33 11.44
C LEU A 336 11.07 -14.85 11.58
N THR A 337 11.86 -15.46 12.46
CA THR A 337 13.22 -15.01 12.78
C THR A 337 14.31 -15.65 11.92
N GLN A 338 14.03 -16.83 11.36
CA GLN A 338 14.98 -17.58 10.52
C GLN A 338 14.29 -18.09 9.23
N PRO A 339 13.71 -17.22 8.40
CA PRO A 339 13.14 -17.68 7.13
C PRO A 339 14.24 -18.24 6.21
N ASP A 340 13.90 -19.22 5.37
CA ASP A 340 14.74 -19.64 4.25
C ASP A 340 14.64 -18.61 3.12
N GLU A 341 13.42 -18.19 2.81
CA GLU A 341 13.13 -17.20 1.79
C GLU A 341 11.96 -16.29 2.22
N VAL A 342 12.01 -15.02 1.80
CA VAL A 342 10.89 -14.08 1.93
C VAL A 342 10.54 -13.52 0.56
N TRP A 343 9.27 -13.63 0.19
CA TRP A 343 8.74 -13.20 -1.10
C TRP A 343 7.67 -12.13 -0.92
N ALA A 344 7.73 -11.06 -1.71
CA ALA A 344 6.73 -10.00 -1.72
C ALA A 344 6.03 -9.91 -3.08
N SER A 345 4.70 -9.86 -3.08
CA SER A 345 3.90 -9.72 -4.30
C SER A 345 2.81 -8.69 -4.09
N PHE A 346 2.67 -7.77 -5.05
CA PHE A 346 1.46 -6.96 -5.16
C PHE A 346 0.38 -7.79 -5.85
N GLU A 347 -0.84 -7.75 -5.32
CA GLU A 347 -1.98 -8.50 -5.83
C GLU A 347 -3.20 -7.61 -5.94
N ARG A 348 -3.89 -7.67 -7.08
CA ARG A 348 -5.14 -6.95 -7.32
C ARG A 348 -6.33 -7.88 -7.15
N HIS A 349 -7.33 -7.43 -6.39
CA HIS A 349 -8.60 -8.11 -6.32
C HIS A 349 -9.38 -7.85 -7.62
N LYS A 350 -9.66 -8.90 -8.39
CA LYS A 350 -10.28 -8.80 -9.73
C LYS A 350 -11.64 -8.12 -9.71
N GLY A 351 -12.37 -8.17 -8.60
CA GLY A 351 -13.68 -7.55 -8.46
C GLY A 351 -13.67 -6.09 -8.04
N THR A 352 -12.79 -5.71 -7.11
CA THR A 352 -12.84 -4.37 -6.47
C THR A 352 -11.73 -3.46 -6.98
N GLY A 353 -10.72 -4.01 -7.66
CA GLY A 353 -9.49 -3.30 -8.01
C GLY A 353 -8.58 -2.97 -6.82
N LYS A 354 -8.93 -3.42 -5.60
CA LYS A 354 -8.11 -3.21 -4.41
C LYS A 354 -6.78 -3.93 -4.58
N ILE A 355 -5.69 -3.25 -4.25
CA ILE A 355 -4.35 -3.82 -4.27
C ILE A 355 -3.91 -4.10 -2.85
N GLU A 356 -3.27 -5.24 -2.64
CA GLU A 356 -2.61 -5.63 -1.40
C GLU A 356 -1.16 -6.00 -1.68
N LEU A 357 -0.26 -5.68 -0.75
CA LEU A 357 1.11 -6.15 -0.76
C LEU A 357 1.22 -7.32 0.21
N ARG A 358 1.40 -8.53 -0.32
CA ARG A 358 1.47 -9.78 0.45
C ARG A 358 2.87 -10.33 0.51
N TRP A 359 3.29 -10.66 1.73
CA TRP A 359 4.59 -11.22 2.05
C TRP A 359 4.42 -12.68 2.42
N ARG A 360 5.19 -13.57 1.80
CA ARG A 360 5.31 -14.98 2.16
C ARG A 360 6.66 -15.21 2.79
N ILE A 361 6.65 -15.54 4.07
CA ILE A 361 7.82 -15.85 4.87
C ILE A 361 7.85 -17.37 5.03
N ILE A 362 8.86 -18.02 4.46
CA ILE A 362 8.89 -19.46 4.30
C ILE A 362 10.04 -20.03 5.10
N ARG A 363 9.78 -21.09 5.87
CA ARG A 363 10.81 -21.92 6.50
C ARG A 363 10.45 -23.39 6.41
N MET A 364 11.37 -24.23 5.97
CA MET A 364 11.20 -25.66 5.85
C MET A 364 11.66 -26.37 7.11
N VAL A 365 10.72 -26.92 7.87
CA VAL A 365 11.00 -27.63 9.13
C VAL A 365 10.31 -28.98 9.13
N ASN A 366 11.03 -30.02 9.53
CA ASN A 366 10.52 -31.38 9.63
C ASN A 366 9.70 -31.59 10.92
N ALA A 367 8.43 -31.20 10.89
CA ALA A 367 7.45 -31.42 11.97
C ALA A 367 6.54 -32.63 11.65
N GLY A 368 7.14 -33.81 11.46
CA GLY A 368 6.44 -35.05 11.16
C GLY A 368 5.87 -35.06 9.73
N LYS A 369 4.54 -35.03 9.59
CA LYS A 369 3.87 -34.99 8.26
C LYS A 369 3.94 -33.63 7.57
N TYR A 370 4.30 -32.57 8.32
CA TYR A 370 4.53 -31.23 7.78
C TYR A 370 6.03 -31.04 7.59
N LYS A 371 6.40 -30.52 6.42
CA LYS A 371 7.79 -30.30 6.00
C LYS A 371 8.13 -28.83 5.84
N GLY A 372 7.17 -27.93 6.06
CA GLY A 372 7.39 -26.51 5.97
C GLY A 372 6.36 -25.69 6.72
N GLN A 373 6.66 -24.41 6.82
CA GLN A 373 5.90 -23.39 7.50
C GLN A 373 5.86 -22.16 6.61
N LEU A 374 4.69 -21.56 6.52
CA LEU A 374 4.46 -20.35 5.76
C LEU A 374 3.73 -19.37 6.66
N VAL A 375 4.30 -18.19 6.84
CA VAL A 375 3.57 -17.03 7.38
C VAL A 375 3.23 -16.11 6.22
N VAL A 376 1.97 -15.67 6.19
CA VAL A 376 1.55 -14.60 5.28
C VAL A 376 1.38 -13.32 6.08
N ALA A 377 2.11 -12.29 5.68
CA ALA A 377 1.98 -10.94 6.18
C ALA A 377 1.44 -10.01 5.10
N GLN A 378 0.78 -8.93 5.51
CA GLN A 378 0.30 -7.89 4.60
C GLN A 378 0.54 -6.52 5.21
N VAL A 379 0.56 -5.49 4.38
CA VAL A 379 0.71 -4.13 4.88
C VAL A 379 -0.59 -3.66 5.53
N ALA A 380 -0.53 -3.38 6.82
CA ALA A 380 -1.63 -2.78 7.59
C ALA A 380 -1.08 -1.62 8.41
N LYS A 381 -1.70 -0.45 8.33
CA LYS A 381 -1.29 0.76 9.08
C LYS A 381 0.21 1.10 8.93
N GLY A 382 0.79 0.83 7.76
CA GLY A 382 2.18 1.16 7.45
C GLY A 382 3.22 0.17 7.97
N VAL A 383 2.79 -0.93 8.59
CA VAL A 383 3.65 -2.04 9.05
C VAL A 383 3.26 -3.34 8.36
N LEU A 384 4.17 -4.31 8.32
CA LEU A 384 3.84 -5.67 7.92
C LEU A 384 3.17 -6.39 9.08
N GLU A 385 1.90 -6.73 8.95
CA GLU A 385 1.16 -7.52 9.92
C GLU A 385 1.07 -8.98 9.44
N ALA A 386 1.66 -9.91 10.19
CA ALA A 386 1.42 -11.33 9.99
C ALA A 386 0.00 -11.67 10.47
N TRP A 387 -0.80 -12.21 9.55
CA TRP A 387 -2.21 -12.47 9.83
C TRP A 387 -2.55 -13.96 9.74
N THR A 388 -1.74 -14.81 9.09
CA THR A 388 -2.00 -16.25 9.07
C THR A 388 -0.72 -17.09 9.05
N PHE A 389 -0.84 -18.32 9.55
CA PHE A 389 0.22 -19.34 9.61
C PHE A 389 -0.29 -20.65 9.00
N ILE A 390 0.49 -21.18 8.06
CA ILE A 390 0.12 -22.31 7.23
C ILE A 390 1.25 -23.35 7.28
N PRO A 391 1.04 -24.47 8.00
CA PRO A 391 1.92 -25.62 7.90
C PRO A 391 1.78 -26.30 6.54
N VAL A 392 2.90 -26.62 5.92
CA VAL A 392 2.98 -27.14 4.56
C VAL A 392 3.44 -28.59 4.57
N LYS A 393 2.76 -29.44 3.81
CA LYS A 393 3.10 -30.87 3.65
C LYS A 393 3.92 -31.15 2.39
N GLN A 394 3.56 -30.48 1.30
CA GLN A 394 4.05 -30.78 -0.04
C GLN A 394 4.87 -29.61 -0.57
N ILE A 395 5.96 -29.95 -1.25
CA ILE A 395 6.85 -28.95 -1.81
C ILE A 395 6.22 -28.11 -2.93
N THR A 396 5.35 -28.73 -3.73
CA THR A 396 4.61 -28.06 -4.80
C THR A 396 3.80 -26.88 -4.28
N TYR A 397 3.22 -27.01 -3.08
CA TYR A 397 2.52 -25.91 -2.43
C TYR A 397 3.45 -24.76 -2.09
N VAL A 398 4.63 -25.03 -1.51
CA VAL A 398 5.64 -23.99 -1.19
C VAL A 398 6.05 -23.25 -2.46
N ASN A 399 6.31 -23.98 -3.55
CA ASN A 399 6.73 -23.39 -4.82
C ASN A 399 5.68 -22.46 -5.44
N ASN A 400 4.39 -22.72 -5.20
CA ASN A 400 3.31 -21.80 -5.59
C ASN A 400 3.26 -20.51 -4.77
N GLN A 401 3.94 -20.48 -3.61
CA GLN A 401 4.01 -19.30 -2.74
C GLN A 401 5.28 -18.47 -2.95
N ARG A 402 6.25 -18.99 -3.71
CA ARG A 402 7.51 -18.32 -4.06
C ARG A 402 7.34 -17.53 -5.35
N SER A 403 6.54 -16.46 -5.28
CA SER A 403 6.16 -15.59 -6.40
C SER A 403 6.36 -14.11 -6.11
N GLY A 404 6.56 -13.31 -7.18
CA GLY A 404 6.85 -11.89 -7.10
C GLY A 404 8.33 -11.61 -6.86
N MET A 405 8.63 -10.64 -6.00
CA MET A 405 9.98 -10.20 -5.66
C MET A 405 10.56 -11.08 -4.54
N LEU A 406 11.76 -11.61 -4.76
CA LEU A 406 12.56 -12.23 -3.71
C LEU A 406 13.20 -11.14 -2.86
N VAL A 407 12.80 -11.03 -1.60
CA VAL A 407 13.22 -9.97 -0.67
C VAL A 407 14.37 -10.42 0.23
N TYR A 408 14.42 -11.72 0.55
CA TYR A 408 15.42 -12.29 1.44
C TYR A 408 15.66 -13.76 1.11
N VAL A 409 16.90 -14.20 1.30
CA VAL A 409 17.37 -15.59 1.21
C VAL A 409 18.34 -15.84 2.36
N ALA A 410 18.24 -16.99 3.02
CA ALA A 410 19.20 -17.41 4.04
C ALA A 410 20.60 -17.69 3.45
N GLU A 411 21.65 -17.35 4.19
CA GLU A 411 23.04 -17.33 3.70
C GLU A 411 23.60 -18.67 3.20
N ASP A 412 23.04 -19.80 3.64
CA ASP A 412 23.47 -21.14 3.21
C ASP A 412 23.27 -21.38 1.70
N ASP A 413 22.30 -20.69 1.07
CA ASP A 413 22.01 -20.77 -0.37
C ASP A 413 22.70 -19.67 -1.21
N ALA A 414 23.31 -18.65 -0.57
CA ALA A 414 23.93 -17.53 -1.28
C ALA A 414 25.33 -17.89 -1.83
N LYS A 415 26.04 -18.80 -1.14
CA LYS A 415 27.40 -19.23 -1.52
C LYS A 415 27.41 -20.22 -2.69
N GLU A 416 26.41 -21.09 -2.79
CA GLU A 416 26.37 -22.13 -3.85
C GLU A 416 26.11 -21.56 -5.27
N ASN A 417 25.60 -20.33 -5.38
CA ASN A 417 25.40 -19.63 -6.65
C ASN A 417 26.57 -18.73 -7.06
N ALA A 418 27.50 -18.43 -6.15
CA ALA A 418 28.74 -17.73 -6.49
C ALA A 418 29.73 -18.70 -7.16
N ASP A 419 29.83 -19.93 -6.66
CA ASP A 419 30.76 -20.97 -7.16
C ASP A 419 30.35 -21.60 -8.51
N LYS A 420 29.20 -21.23 -9.08
CA LYS A 420 28.75 -21.67 -10.41
C LYS A 420 28.92 -20.61 -11.51
N LYS A 421 29.57 -19.49 -11.20
CA LYS A 421 29.84 -18.38 -12.13
C LYS A 421 31.31 -18.10 -12.41
N ASP A 422 32.22 -18.91 -11.87
CA ASP A 422 33.67 -18.85 -12.16
C ASP A 422 34.12 -19.96 -13.13
#